data_AF-A0A2D6TT51-F1
#
_entry.id   AF-A0A2D6TT51-F1
#
_cell.length_a   1.000
_cell.length_b   1.000
_cell.length_c   1.000
_cell.angle_alpha   90.00
_cell.angle_beta   90.00
_cell.angle_gamma   90.00
#
_symmetry.space_group_name_H-M   'P 1'
#
loop_
_entity.id
_entity.type
_entity.pdbx_description
1 polymer ?
#
loop_
_entity_poly.entity_id
_entity_poly.type
_entity_poly.pdbx_seq_one_letter_code
_entity_poly.pdbx_strand_id
1 'polypeptide(L)'
;MKNIDVLVEPDEIHAFCRKLWRTDDFRQSHDDGGLVFEVIDKLASLPRFFYERSDDHLETGHFTSWWGGVQLRPNDYAKDGVHDLYYLHEMYHAATMPTIPNDLTRSAWGRKLNDNESDASVCSEISAYFAMPGLRAKTFDFEIYADRFLKDDYYHALWRNNRREFEETMILHRRNVMSADYVPKDMPEKWIHLFASQNKESSPIWTKNYQMIEGKLSALRRECYDSQIGRKQAMQNFMDWLLSDEITKGTDIPFPEEAKTFADIYWRNKKLYTDEAEAFAKAQKAANAPTPSPSATQPKLQP
;
A
#
# COMPACT_ATOMS: atom_id res chain seq x y z
N MET A 1 -18.43 4.41 -4.33
CA MET A 1 -17.77 4.00 -5.58
C MET A 1 -18.54 4.52 -6.78
N LYS A 2 -17.84 4.98 -7.82
CA LYS A 2 -18.40 5.34 -9.13
C LYS A 2 -17.44 4.88 -10.23
N ASN A 3 -17.88 4.91 -11.48
CA ASN A 3 -17.04 4.57 -12.65
C ASN A 3 -16.30 3.23 -12.45
N ILE A 4 -17.07 2.16 -12.22
CA ILE A 4 -16.52 0.85 -11.90
C ILE A 4 -16.14 0.13 -13.21
N ASP A 5 -14.85 -0.16 -13.37
CA ASP A 5 -14.33 -1.01 -14.43
C ASP A 5 -14.25 -2.45 -13.92
N VAL A 6 -15.04 -3.35 -14.50
CA VAL A 6 -15.00 -4.80 -14.20
C VAL A 6 -14.23 -5.51 -15.30
N LEU A 7 -13.13 -6.17 -14.94
CA LEU A 7 -12.21 -6.83 -15.86
C LEU A 7 -12.21 -8.33 -15.56
N VAL A 8 -12.53 -9.14 -16.57
CA VAL A 8 -12.77 -10.57 -16.37
C VAL A 8 -11.57 -11.38 -16.82
N GLU A 9 -11.07 -11.10 -18.02
CA GLU A 9 -10.02 -11.91 -18.62
C GLU A 9 -8.61 -11.41 -18.25
N PRO A 10 -7.62 -12.30 -18.14
CA PRO A 10 -6.25 -11.92 -17.81
C PRO A 10 -5.69 -10.81 -18.71
N ASP A 11 -5.87 -10.93 -20.03
CA ASP A 11 -5.38 -9.95 -21.00
C ASP A 11 -6.05 -8.58 -20.83
N GLU A 12 -7.33 -8.53 -20.44
CA GLU A 12 -8.04 -7.28 -20.13
C GLU A 12 -7.42 -6.60 -18.91
N ILE A 13 -7.10 -7.37 -17.88
CA ILE A 13 -6.48 -6.90 -16.64
C ILE A 13 -5.07 -6.36 -16.92
N HIS A 14 -4.25 -7.11 -17.67
CA HIS A 14 -2.93 -6.65 -18.11
C HIS A 14 -3.03 -5.35 -18.91
N ALA A 15 -3.90 -5.30 -19.93
CA ALA A 15 -4.06 -4.13 -20.77
C ALA A 15 -4.55 -2.90 -19.99
N PHE A 16 -5.41 -3.09 -18.99
CA PHE A 16 -5.88 -2.00 -18.12
C PHE A 16 -4.76 -1.51 -17.20
N CYS A 17 -4.12 -2.41 -16.44
CA CYS A 17 -3.03 -2.05 -15.54
C CYS A 17 -1.86 -1.37 -16.27
N ARG A 18 -1.55 -1.82 -17.49
CA ARG A 18 -0.50 -1.23 -18.33
C ARG A 18 -0.77 0.25 -18.70
N LYS A 19 -2.03 0.67 -18.75
CA LYS A 19 -2.44 2.07 -19.00
C LYS A 19 -2.36 2.94 -17.76
N LEU A 20 -2.38 2.35 -16.56
CA LEU A 20 -2.26 3.09 -15.31
C LEU A 20 -0.83 3.59 -15.07
N TRP A 21 0.17 2.84 -15.53
CA TRP A 21 1.58 3.18 -15.32
C TRP A 21 1.98 4.49 -16.01
N ARG A 22 2.55 5.41 -15.23
CA ARG A 22 2.98 6.73 -15.67
C ARG A 22 4.47 6.78 -16.03
N THR A 23 5.29 6.00 -15.34
CA THR A 23 6.73 5.95 -15.57
C THR A 23 7.12 4.82 -16.54
N ASP A 24 8.19 5.06 -17.29
CA ASP A 24 8.73 4.04 -18.20
C ASP A 24 9.34 2.84 -17.46
N ASP A 25 9.85 3.02 -16.23
CA ASP A 25 10.39 1.90 -15.44
C ASP A 25 9.29 0.86 -15.15
N PHE A 26 8.10 1.33 -14.73
CA PHE A 26 6.96 0.46 -14.44
C PHE A 26 6.39 -0.19 -15.71
N ARG A 27 6.31 0.58 -16.79
CA ARG A 27 5.89 0.06 -18.10
C ARG A 27 6.83 -1.02 -18.59
N GLN A 28 8.13 -0.80 -18.52
CA GLN A 28 9.14 -1.77 -18.93
C GLN A 28 9.13 -3.01 -18.03
N SER A 29 9.05 -2.84 -16.71
CA SER A 29 8.94 -3.96 -15.76
C SER A 29 7.66 -4.78 -15.97
N HIS A 30 6.58 -4.16 -16.47
CA HIS A 30 5.37 -4.86 -16.90
C HIS A 30 5.60 -5.58 -18.24
N ASP A 31 6.16 -4.92 -19.25
CA ASP A 31 6.26 -5.48 -20.60
C ASP A 31 7.32 -6.60 -20.70
N ASP A 32 8.42 -6.49 -19.96
CA ASP A 32 9.60 -7.37 -20.07
C ASP A 32 9.55 -8.59 -19.13
N GLY A 33 8.42 -8.83 -18.44
CA GLY A 33 8.31 -9.94 -17.50
C GLY A 33 9.01 -9.70 -16.15
N GLY A 34 9.18 -8.44 -15.74
CA GLY A 34 9.81 -8.06 -14.48
C GLY A 34 8.89 -8.14 -13.26
N LEU A 35 9.31 -7.50 -12.16
CA LEU A 35 8.55 -7.48 -10.89
C LEU A 35 7.09 -7.05 -11.09
N VAL A 36 6.85 -6.02 -11.90
CA VAL A 36 5.48 -5.50 -12.13
C VAL A 36 4.66 -6.54 -12.90
N PHE A 37 5.22 -7.16 -13.94
CA PHE A 37 4.56 -8.24 -14.66
C PHE A 37 4.12 -9.37 -13.72
N GLU A 38 5.02 -9.86 -12.87
CA GLU A 38 4.73 -10.96 -11.93
C GLU A 38 3.55 -10.63 -11.00
N VAL A 39 3.49 -9.37 -10.51
CA VAL A 39 2.38 -8.93 -9.66
C VAL A 39 1.08 -8.88 -10.46
N ILE A 40 1.10 -8.37 -11.69
CA ILE A 40 -0.10 -8.30 -12.54
C ILE A 40 -0.57 -9.67 -13.02
N ASP A 41 0.35 -10.58 -13.35
CA ASP A 41 0.01 -11.96 -13.73
C ASP A 41 -0.70 -12.67 -12.57
N LYS A 42 -0.18 -12.51 -11.35
CA LYS A 42 -0.83 -13.02 -10.14
C LYS A 42 -2.16 -12.32 -9.84
N LEU A 43 -2.24 -11.00 -10.06
CA LEU A 43 -3.49 -10.25 -9.97
C LEU A 43 -4.52 -10.80 -10.95
N ALA A 44 -4.14 -11.09 -12.19
CA ALA A 44 -4.99 -11.56 -13.27
C ALA A 44 -5.56 -12.99 -13.07
N SER A 45 -5.04 -13.73 -12.08
CA SER A 45 -5.54 -15.06 -11.70
C SER A 45 -7.04 -15.08 -11.35
N LEU A 46 -7.62 -13.94 -10.96
CA LEU A 46 -9.05 -13.75 -10.73
C LEU A 46 -9.54 -12.48 -11.43
N PRO A 47 -10.83 -12.40 -11.78
CA PRO A 47 -11.45 -11.15 -12.19
C PRO A 47 -11.23 -10.03 -11.17
N ARG A 48 -11.16 -8.80 -11.65
CA ARG A 48 -10.86 -7.59 -10.86
C ARG A 48 -11.86 -6.51 -11.15
N PHE A 49 -11.95 -5.58 -10.21
CA PHE A 49 -12.63 -4.33 -10.46
C PHE A 49 -11.82 -3.16 -9.92
N PHE A 50 -11.90 -2.08 -10.67
CA PHE A 50 -11.31 -0.78 -10.36
C PHE A 50 -12.42 0.23 -10.27
N TYR A 51 -12.27 1.25 -9.44
CA TYR A 51 -13.34 2.22 -9.25
C TYR A 51 -12.81 3.58 -8.78
N GLU A 52 -13.57 4.63 -9.04
CA GLU A 52 -13.32 5.96 -8.49
C GLU A 52 -14.14 6.20 -7.21
N ARG A 53 -13.61 7.03 -6.32
CA ARG A 53 -14.35 7.46 -5.12
C ARG A 53 -15.60 8.25 -5.52
N SER A 54 -16.74 7.86 -4.98
CA SER A 54 -17.95 8.70 -4.95
C SER A 54 -17.86 9.79 -3.89
N ASP A 55 -17.17 9.53 -2.78
CA ASP A 55 -16.90 10.45 -1.69
C ASP A 55 -15.42 10.36 -1.28
N ASP A 56 -14.66 11.41 -1.55
CA ASP A 56 -13.22 11.46 -1.24
C ASP A 56 -12.95 11.40 0.27
N HIS A 57 -13.82 11.99 1.09
CA HIS A 57 -13.63 12.02 2.53
C HIS A 57 -13.81 10.63 3.13
N LEU A 58 -14.85 9.91 2.73
CA LEU A 58 -15.17 8.58 3.27
C LEU A 58 -14.32 7.46 2.67
N GLU A 59 -14.04 7.50 1.36
CA GLU A 59 -13.46 6.34 0.67
C GLU A 59 -11.93 6.35 0.60
N THR A 60 -11.25 7.48 0.86
CA THR A 60 -9.78 7.54 0.80
C THR A 60 -9.10 6.60 1.80
N GLY A 61 -9.70 6.39 2.98
CA GLY A 61 -9.16 5.47 3.98
C GLY A 61 -9.71 4.05 3.89
N HIS A 62 -10.63 3.75 2.97
CA HIS A 62 -11.55 2.61 3.07
C HIS A 62 -10.95 1.24 2.66
N PHE A 63 -9.62 1.06 2.69
CA PHE A 63 -8.86 -0.21 2.48
C PHE A 63 -9.60 -1.30 1.67
N THR A 64 -9.91 -1.00 0.41
CA THR A 64 -10.83 -1.82 -0.41
C THR A 64 -10.17 -3.04 -1.05
N SER A 65 -8.84 -3.07 -1.05
CA SER A 65 -8.04 -4.21 -1.50
C SER A 65 -8.29 -5.47 -0.66
N TRP A 66 -8.77 -5.34 0.58
CA TRP A 66 -9.11 -6.48 1.45
C TRP A 66 -10.36 -7.25 0.99
N TRP A 67 -11.20 -6.62 0.16
CA TRP A 67 -12.32 -7.26 -0.52
C TRP A 67 -12.17 -7.23 -2.05
N GLY A 68 -10.95 -7.06 -2.55
CA GLY A 68 -10.59 -7.24 -3.96
C GLY A 68 -10.76 -6.02 -4.86
N GLY A 69 -11.10 -4.85 -4.30
CA GLY A 69 -11.22 -3.61 -5.05
C GLY A 69 -9.90 -2.83 -5.12
N VAL A 70 -9.59 -2.27 -6.28
CA VAL A 70 -8.48 -1.32 -6.43
C VAL A 70 -9.04 0.07 -6.70
N GLN A 71 -8.84 0.97 -5.75
CA GLN A 71 -9.30 2.35 -5.88
C GLN A 71 -8.42 3.13 -6.86
N LEU A 72 -9.04 3.81 -7.82
CA LEU A 72 -8.37 4.69 -8.77
C LEU A 72 -8.10 6.05 -8.12
N ARG A 73 -6.84 6.49 -8.21
CA ARG A 73 -6.35 7.76 -7.66
C ARG A 73 -5.52 8.54 -8.69
N PRO A 74 -6.09 8.88 -9.86
CA PRO A 74 -5.35 9.53 -10.94
C PRO A 74 -4.75 10.88 -10.50
N ASN A 75 -5.37 11.61 -9.58
CA ASN A 75 -4.97 12.98 -9.29
C ASN A 75 -4.40 13.17 -7.87
N ASP A 76 -4.19 12.09 -7.11
CA ASP A 76 -3.77 12.18 -5.70
C ASP A 76 -2.25 12.37 -5.54
N TYR A 77 -1.46 12.01 -6.56
CA TYR A 77 0.00 12.00 -6.48
C TYR A 77 0.61 12.90 -7.54
N ALA A 78 1.38 13.90 -7.09
CA ALA A 78 2.05 14.86 -7.97
C ALA A 78 3.23 14.24 -8.74
N LYS A 79 3.82 13.17 -8.22
CA LYS A 79 4.97 12.49 -8.84
C LYS A 79 4.56 11.13 -9.38
N ASP A 80 4.86 10.92 -10.64
CA ASP A 80 4.50 9.71 -11.39
C ASP A 80 5.05 8.44 -10.74
N GLY A 81 6.29 8.46 -10.21
CA GLY A 81 6.84 7.30 -9.50
C GLY A 81 6.06 6.94 -8.23
N VAL A 82 5.57 7.94 -7.48
CA VAL A 82 4.78 7.68 -6.26
C VAL A 82 3.38 7.16 -6.63
N HIS A 83 2.80 7.67 -7.71
CA HIS A 83 1.55 7.16 -8.27
C HIS A 83 1.66 5.68 -8.66
N ASP A 84 2.72 5.30 -9.38
CA ASP A 84 2.94 3.92 -9.79
C ASP A 84 3.19 2.99 -8.59
N LEU A 85 3.96 3.45 -7.60
CA LEU A 85 4.17 2.71 -6.34
C LEU A 85 2.88 2.46 -5.57
N TYR A 86 1.96 3.44 -5.53
CA TYR A 86 0.66 3.26 -4.90
C TYR A 86 -0.13 2.13 -5.57
N TYR A 87 -0.22 2.14 -6.90
CA TYR A 87 -0.95 1.11 -7.62
C TYR A 87 -0.29 -0.27 -7.50
N LEU A 88 1.04 -0.34 -7.52
CA LEU A 88 1.76 -1.59 -7.26
C LEU A 88 1.38 -2.18 -5.90
N HIS A 89 1.32 -1.33 -4.87
CA HIS A 89 0.99 -1.72 -3.51
C HIS A 89 -0.44 -2.28 -3.41
N GLU A 90 -1.44 -1.54 -3.90
CA GLU A 90 -2.84 -1.97 -3.87
C GLU A 90 -3.09 -3.24 -4.71
N MET A 91 -2.44 -3.33 -5.88
CA MET A 91 -2.53 -4.53 -6.72
C MET A 91 -1.82 -5.71 -6.08
N TYR A 92 -0.70 -5.50 -5.37
CA TYR A 92 -0.03 -6.57 -4.63
C TYR A 92 -0.94 -7.14 -3.54
N HIS A 93 -1.62 -6.28 -2.77
CA HIS A 93 -2.62 -6.72 -1.80
C HIS A 93 -3.65 -7.64 -2.46
N ALA A 94 -4.34 -7.15 -3.49
CA ALA A 94 -5.40 -7.90 -4.18
C ALA A 94 -4.89 -9.19 -4.86
N ALA A 95 -3.65 -9.20 -5.35
CA ALA A 95 -3.03 -10.35 -6.01
C ALA A 95 -2.63 -11.45 -5.02
N THR A 96 -2.21 -11.09 -3.82
CA THR A 96 -1.53 -12.01 -2.90
C THR A 96 -2.33 -12.36 -1.65
N MET A 97 -3.42 -11.63 -1.37
CA MET A 97 -4.28 -11.88 -0.22
C MET A 97 -4.83 -13.32 -0.25
N PRO A 98 -4.46 -14.20 0.71
CA PRO A 98 -4.84 -15.61 0.64
C PRO A 98 -6.28 -15.80 1.09
N THR A 99 -7.20 -16.24 0.23
CA THR A 99 -8.58 -16.57 0.64
C THR A 99 -8.61 -17.84 1.50
N ILE A 100 -9.12 -17.77 2.74
CA ILE A 100 -9.21 -18.93 3.64
C ILE A 100 -10.69 -19.24 3.88
N PRO A 101 -11.24 -20.30 3.24
CA PRO A 101 -12.64 -20.66 3.42
C PRO A 101 -12.90 -21.27 4.80
N ASN A 102 -13.98 -20.81 5.45
CA ASN A 102 -14.58 -21.36 6.68
C ASN A 102 -13.65 -21.43 7.92
N ASP A 103 -14.21 -21.25 9.12
CA ASP A 103 -13.52 -21.40 10.41
C ASP A 103 -12.28 -20.51 10.65
N LEU A 104 -12.08 -19.46 9.85
CA LEU A 104 -11.02 -18.49 10.10
C LEU A 104 -11.33 -17.74 11.40
N THR A 105 -10.48 -17.93 12.41
CA THR A 105 -10.58 -17.16 13.65
C THR A 105 -10.24 -15.69 13.38
N ARG A 106 -10.79 -14.77 14.19
CA ARG A 106 -10.44 -13.34 14.11
C ARG A 106 -8.94 -13.07 14.21
N SER A 107 -8.22 -13.87 15.00
CA SER A 107 -6.76 -13.78 15.15
C SER A 107 -6.04 -14.18 13.86
N ALA A 108 -6.45 -15.27 13.23
CA ALA A 108 -5.90 -15.72 11.97
C ALA A 108 -6.20 -14.72 10.83
N TRP A 109 -7.40 -14.13 10.81
CA TRP A 109 -7.73 -13.01 9.92
C TRP A 109 -6.78 -11.82 10.10
N GLY A 110 -6.60 -11.37 11.34
CA GLY A 110 -5.70 -10.25 11.64
C GLY A 110 -4.25 -10.54 11.23
N ARG A 111 -3.77 -11.77 11.45
CA ARG A 111 -2.42 -12.17 11.02
C ARG A 111 -2.27 -12.15 9.50
N LYS A 112 -3.23 -12.72 8.77
CA LYS A 112 -3.27 -12.69 7.30
C LYS A 112 -3.16 -11.25 6.76
N LEU A 113 -3.93 -10.33 7.33
CA LEU A 113 -3.90 -8.92 6.89
C LEU A 113 -2.55 -8.26 7.18
N ASN A 114 -1.99 -8.47 8.37
CA ASN A 114 -0.69 -7.92 8.76
C ASN A 114 0.46 -8.48 7.91
N ASP A 115 0.41 -9.77 7.58
CA ASP A 115 1.40 -10.41 6.72
C ASP A 115 1.30 -9.86 5.29
N ASN A 116 0.08 -9.76 4.76
CA ASN A 116 -0.15 -9.19 3.43
C ASN A 116 0.28 -7.71 3.32
N GLU A 117 0.04 -6.90 4.36
CA GLU A 117 0.55 -5.54 4.47
C GLU A 117 2.09 -5.47 4.49
N SER A 118 2.72 -6.37 5.25
CA SER A 118 4.18 -6.43 5.33
C SER A 118 4.77 -6.77 3.96
N ASP A 119 4.19 -7.74 3.27
CA ASP A 119 4.64 -8.18 1.94
C ASP A 119 4.40 -7.10 0.88
N ALA A 120 3.20 -6.50 0.85
CA ALA A 120 2.87 -5.41 -0.07
C ALA A 120 3.80 -4.22 0.11
N SER A 121 4.09 -3.88 1.36
CA SER A 121 5.03 -2.80 1.66
C SER A 121 6.47 -3.13 1.27
N VAL A 122 6.96 -4.35 1.52
CA VAL A 122 8.31 -4.75 1.10
C VAL A 122 8.42 -4.78 -0.42
N CYS A 123 7.36 -5.22 -1.11
CA CYS A 123 7.30 -5.20 -2.56
C CYS A 123 7.38 -3.77 -3.12
N SER A 124 6.44 -2.91 -2.73
CA SER A 124 6.31 -1.57 -3.31
C SER A 124 7.30 -0.55 -2.74
N GLU A 125 7.73 -0.67 -1.49
CA GLU A 125 8.56 0.37 -0.86
C GLU A 125 10.04 0.03 -0.82
N ILE A 126 10.44 -1.23 -1.09
CA ILE A 126 11.85 -1.64 -1.08
C ILE A 126 12.21 -2.37 -2.38
N SER A 127 11.57 -3.51 -2.65
CA SER A 127 11.93 -4.40 -3.76
C SER A 127 11.78 -3.71 -5.13
N ALA A 128 10.77 -2.85 -5.29
CA ALA A 128 10.58 -2.04 -6.48
C ALA A 128 11.82 -1.22 -6.86
N TYR A 129 12.56 -0.68 -5.90
CA TYR A 129 13.77 0.10 -6.16
C TYR A 129 14.98 -0.76 -6.57
N PHE A 130 15.03 -2.03 -6.14
CA PHE A 130 16.04 -2.98 -6.62
C PHE A 130 15.69 -3.52 -8.01
N ALA A 131 14.40 -3.74 -8.28
CA ALA A 131 13.90 -4.17 -9.59
C ALA A 131 14.04 -3.07 -10.65
N MET A 132 13.90 -1.80 -10.25
CA MET A 132 13.89 -0.63 -11.14
C MET A 132 14.83 0.46 -10.59
N PRO A 133 16.15 0.38 -10.85
CA PRO A 133 17.12 1.31 -10.26
C PRO A 133 16.88 2.80 -10.57
N GLY A 134 16.24 3.11 -11.72
CA GLY A 134 15.86 4.47 -12.11
C GLY A 134 14.71 5.07 -11.31
N LEU A 135 13.93 4.23 -10.61
CA LEU A 135 12.71 4.63 -9.90
C LEU A 135 13.00 5.61 -8.76
N ARG A 136 14.13 5.46 -8.05
CA ARG A 136 14.44 6.25 -6.86
C ARG A 136 14.50 7.75 -7.14
N ALA A 137 14.96 8.14 -8.33
CA ALA A 137 15.01 9.54 -8.77
C ALA A 137 13.64 10.14 -9.12
N LYS A 138 12.60 9.29 -9.27
CA LYS A 138 11.25 9.67 -9.72
C LYS A 138 10.21 9.64 -8.59
N THR A 139 10.60 9.26 -7.38
CA THR A 139 9.70 9.12 -6.22
C THR A 139 9.89 10.27 -5.22
N PHE A 140 10.55 10.07 -4.09
CA PHE A 140 10.58 11.06 -2.99
C PHE A 140 11.84 11.94 -3.04
N ASP A 141 11.76 13.23 -2.67
CA ASP A 141 12.95 14.12 -2.62
C ASP A 141 13.72 14.01 -1.30
N PHE A 142 13.19 13.23 -0.36
CA PHE A 142 13.76 12.99 0.96
C PHE A 142 14.22 11.54 1.08
N GLU A 143 15.04 11.27 2.09
CA GLU A 143 15.50 9.92 2.43
C GLU A 143 14.31 9.01 2.81
N ILE A 144 14.27 7.81 2.24
CA ILE A 144 13.28 6.79 2.55
C ILE A 144 13.96 5.55 3.14
N TYR A 145 13.18 4.69 3.79
CA TYR A 145 13.71 3.51 4.47
C TYR A 145 14.51 2.58 3.52
N ALA A 146 14.12 2.49 2.24
CA ALA A 146 14.85 1.72 1.24
C ALA A 146 16.29 2.20 0.99
N ASP A 147 16.58 3.49 1.16
CA ASP A 147 17.90 4.08 0.87
C ASP A 147 19.04 3.45 1.67
N ARG A 148 18.70 2.86 2.82
CA ARG A 148 19.62 2.13 3.70
C ARG A 148 20.18 0.87 3.06
N PHE A 149 19.41 0.25 2.18
CA PHE A 149 19.76 -1.01 1.52
C PHE A 149 20.27 -0.77 0.10
N LEU A 150 19.83 0.30 -0.56
CA LEU A 150 20.11 0.56 -1.99
C LEU A 150 21.58 0.84 -2.32
N LYS A 151 22.42 1.16 -1.33
CA LYS A 151 23.86 1.41 -1.54
C LYS A 151 24.75 0.24 -1.14
N ASP A 152 24.16 -0.84 -0.63
CA ASP A 152 24.91 -1.96 -0.06
C ASP A 152 24.93 -3.14 -1.03
N ASP A 153 26.14 -3.49 -1.47
CA ASP A 153 26.40 -4.55 -2.45
C ASP A 153 25.91 -5.93 -1.99
N TYR A 154 25.83 -6.17 -0.67
CA TYR A 154 25.29 -7.40 -0.12
C TYR A 154 23.83 -7.58 -0.54
N TYR A 155 23.00 -6.54 -0.37
CA TYR A 155 21.59 -6.61 -0.71
C TYR A 155 21.34 -6.66 -2.22
N HIS A 156 22.18 -5.98 -3.02
CA HIS A 156 22.15 -6.12 -4.48
C HIS A 156 22.53 -7.52 -4.97
N ALA A 157 23.51 -8.16 -4.32
CA ALA A 157 23.86 -9.54 -4.60
C ALA A 157 22.73 -10.50 -4.18
N LEU A 158 22.13 -10.26 -3.00
CA LEU A 158 21.03 -11.08 -2.49
C LEU A 158 19.79 -10.98 -3.40
N TRP A 159 19.38 -9.78 -3.81
CA TRP A 159 18.29 -9.58 -4.78
C TRP A 159 18.51 -10.36 -6.08
N ARG A 160 19.71 -10.28 -6.66
CA ARG A 160 20.03 -10.92 -7.95
C ARG A 160 20.14 -12.44 -7.87
N ASN A 161 20.68 -12.97 -6.77
CA ASN A 161 21.02 -14.39 -6.65
C ASN A 161 20.00 -15.20 -5.85
N ASN A 162 19.27 -14.57 -4.93
CA ASN A 162 18.28 -15.21 -4.08
C ASN A 162 17.19 -14.21 -3.63
N ARG A 163 16.34 -13.79 -4.58
CA ARG A 163 15.26 -12.80 -4.34
C ARG A 163 14.35 -13.16 -3.16
N ARG A 164 14.04 -14.45 -2.98
CA ARG A 164 13.20 -14.90 -1.87
C ARG A 164 13.84 -14.59 -0.52
N GLU A 165 15.11 -14.91 -0.35
CA GLU A 165 15.84 -14.62 0.88
C GLU A 165 15.98 -13.10 1.10
N PHE A 166 16.17 -12.33 0.02
CA PHE A 166 16.11 -10.87 0.09
C PHE A 166 14.78 -10.38 0.66
N GLU A 167 13.65 -10.82 0.09
CA GLU A 167 12.30 -10.39 0.52
C GLU A 167 12.02 -10.80 1.97
N GLU A 168 12.32 -12.06 2.36
CA GLU A 168 12.21 -12.54 3.74
C GLU A 168 13.07 -11.71 4.72
N THR A 169 14.30 -11.34 4.31
CA THR A 169 15.20 -10.48 5.09
C THR A 169 14.62 -9.07 5.26
N MET A 170 14.08 -8.48 4.20
CA MET A 170 13.46 -7.15 4.25
C MET A 170 12.21 -7.12 5.14
N ILE A 171 11.39 -8.18 5.09
CA ILE A 171 10.24 -8.35 5.99
C ILE A 171 10.70 -8.36 7.45
N LEU A 172 11.78 -9.09 7.78
CA LEU A 172 12.32 -9.12 9.14
C LEU A 172 12.83 -7.74 9.59
N HIS A 173 13.57 -7.03 8.74
CA HIS A 173 14.01 -5.66 9.03
C HIS A 173 12.82 -4.74 9.31
N ARG A 174 11.77 -4.78 8.48
CA ARG A 174 10.58 -3.93 8.66
C ARG A 174 9.82 -4.31 9.93
N ARG A 175 9.62 -5.61 10.20
CA ARG A 175 8.94 -6.11 11.41
C ARG A 175 9.61 -5.63 12.70
N ASN A 176 10.95 -5.58 12.73
CA ASN A 176 11.67 -5.06 13.89
C ASN A 176 11.34 -3.59 14.18
N VAL A 177 11.27 -2.74 13.14
CA VAL A 177 10.91 -1.32 13.28
C VAL A 177 9.45 -1.13 13.71
N MET A 178 8.56 -2.02 13.25
CA MET A 178 7.13 -2.00 13.60
C MET A 178 6.83 -2.50 15.02
N SER A 179 7.81 -3.07 15.72
CA SER A 179 7.60 -3.61 17.06
C SER A 179 7.21 -2.51 18.05
N ALA A 180 6.34 -2.82 19.01
CA ALA A 180 5.78 -1.84 19.93
C ALA A 180 6.81 -1.25 20.92
N ASP A 181 7.87 -1.99 21.20
CA ASP A 181 9.00 -1.62 22.05
C ASP A 181 10.16 -0.98 21.26
N TYR A 182 10.05 -0.90 19.93
CA TYR A 182 11.07 -0.29 19.10
C TYR A 182 11.04 1.23 19.23
N VAL A 183 12.22 1.84 19.40
CA VAL A 183 12.39 3.30 19.42
C VAL A 183 12.92 3.75 18.06
N PRO A 184 12.11 4.47 17.24
CA PRO A 184 12.56 4.98 15.95
C PRO A 184 13.80 5.86 16.05
N LYS A 185 14.78 5.61 15.17
CA LYS A 185 16.06 6.33 15.16
C LYS A 185 16.02 7.58 14.28
N ASP A 186 15.14 7.59 13.30
CA ASP A 186 14.97 8.67 12.33
C ASP A 186 13.52 8.77 11.83
N MET A 187 13.27 9.71 10.93
CA MET A 187 11.93 9.93 10.38
C MET A 187 11.40 8.77 9.55
N PRO A 188 12.18 8.13 8.65
CA PRO A 188 11.72 6.93 7.95
C PRO A 188 11.21 5.83 8.89
N GLU A 189 11.94 5.51 9.96
CA GLU A 189 11.48 4.53 10.95
C GLU A 189 10.27 5.04 11.75
N LYS A 190 10.22 6.34 12.08
CA LYS A 190 9.09 6.94 12.79
C LYS A 190 7.81 6.81 11.98
N TRP A 191 7.86 7.02 10.67
CA TRP A 191 6.71 6.83 9.79
C TRP A 191 6.24 5.37 9.78
N ILE A 192 7.15 4.41 9.60
CA ILE A 192 6.80 2.98 9.65
C ILE A 192 6.12 2.62 10.98
N HIS A 193 6.64 3.13 12.10
CA HIS A 193 6.10 2.86 13.43
C HIS A 193 4.71 3.50 13.64
N LEU A 194 4.50 4.72 13.14
CA LEU A 194 3.20 5.40 13.17
C LEU A 194 2.16 4.67 12.31
N PHE A 195 2.53 4.23 11.09
CA PHE A 195 1.66 3.42 10.24
C PHE A 195 1.30 2.08 10.89
N ALA A 196 2.26 1.41 11.53
CA ALA A 196 2.00 0.18 12.27
C ALA A 196 0.96 0.38 13.40
N SER A 197 1.00 1.53 14.08
CA SER A 197 0.01 1.90 15.09
C SER A 197 -1.37 2.15 14.48
N GLN A 198 -1.45 2.86 13.35
CA GLN A 198 -2.70 3.07 12.61
C GLN A 198 -3.31 1.74 12.13
N ASN A 199 -2.50 0.79 11.66
CA ASN A 199 -2.97 -0.52 11.21
C ASN A 199 -3.57 -1.34 12.37
N LYS A 200 -3.01 -1.23 13.58
CA LYS A 200 -3.59 -1.84 14.79
C LYS A 200 -4.97 -1.28 15.12
N GLU A 201 -5.17 0.02 14.95
CA GLU A 201 -6.48 0.67 15.16
C GLU A 201 -7.50 0.35 14.07
N SER A 202 -7.01 0.13 12.84
CA SER A 202 -7.84 -0.12 11.66
C SER A 202 -8.33 -1.56 11.56
N SER A 203 -7.52 -2.54 12.00
CA SER A 203 -7.86 -3.96 11.90
C SER A 203 -9.22 -4.32 12.54
N PRO A 204 -9.59 -3.83 13.74
CA PRO A 204 -10.87 -4.14 14.37
C PRO A 204 -12.13 -3.73 13.59
N ILE A 205 -12.02 -2.78 12.66
CA ILE A 205 -13.18 -2.25 11.90
C ILE A 205 -13.93 -3.38 11.17
N TRP A 206 -13.18 -4.30 10.56
CA TRP A 206 -13.77 -5.41 9.80
C TRP A 206 -14.25 -6.60 10.66
N THR A 207 -14.19 -6.50 11.98
CA THR A 207 -14.48 -7.64 12.88
C THR A 207 -15.88 -8.22 12.71
N LYS A 208 -16.86 -7.42 12.27
CA LYS A 208 -18.23 -7.90 12.03
C LYS A 208 -18.40 -8.58 10.67
N ASN A 209 -17.67 -8.12 9.66
CA ASN A 209 -17.91 -8.47 8.26
C ASN A 209 -16.85 -9.39 7.63
N TYR A 210 -15.75 -9.67 8.32
CA TYR A 210 -14.64 -10.44 7.75
C TYR A 210 -15.03 -11.83 7.25
N GLN A 211 -15.89 -12.57 7.98
CA GLN A 211 -16.31 -13.91 7.55
C GLN A 211 -17.16 -13.86 6.26
N MET A 212 -18.03 -12.85 6.16
CA MET A 212 -18.84 -12.65 4.97
C MET A 212 -17.96 -12.31 3.76
N ILE A 213 -17.00 -11.40 3.93
CA ILE A 213 -16.04 -11.02 2.88
C ILE A 213 -15.23 -12.24 2.44
N GLU A 214 -14.66 -13.01 3.37
CA GLU A 214 -13.89 -14.22 3.05
C GLU A 214 -14.74 -15.27 2.33
N GLY A 215 -15.99 -15.47 2.78
CA GLY A 215 -16.92 -16.38 2.14
C GLY A 215 -17.18 -16.00 0.68
N LYS A 216 -17.34 -14.69 0.40
CA LYS A 216 -17.62 -14.17 -0.94
C LYS A 216 -16.40 -14.18 -1.85
N LEU A 217 -15.22 -13.85 -1.33
CA LEU A 217 -13.96 -13.98 -2.09
C LEU A 217 -13.64 -15.45 -2.40
N SER A 218 -13.87 -16.35 -1.43
CA SER A 218 -13.70 -17.78 -1.66
C SER A 218 -14.72 -18.32 -2.68
N ALA A 219 -15.96 -17.84 -2.66
CA ALA A 219 -16.97 -18.20 -3.64
C ALA A 219 -16.57 -17.72 -5.04
N LEU A 220 -16.17 -16.45 -5.19
CA LEU A 220 -15.65 -15.89 -6.44
C LEU A 220 -14.54 -16.77 -7.01
N ARG A 221 -13.54 -17.11 -6.19
CA ARG A 221 -12.43 -17.98 -6.61
C ARG A 221 -12.92 -19.34 -7.08
N ARG A 222 -13.78 -20.02 -6.32
CA ARG A 222 -14.31 -21.33 -6.69
C ARG A 222 -15.11 -21.27 -8.00
N GLU A 223 -16.00 -20.30 -8.12
CA GLU A 223 -16.90 -20.14 -9.26
C GLU A 223 -16.15 -19.79 -10.56
N CYS A 224 -15.02 -19.08 -10.48
CA CYS A 224 -14.17 -18.81 -11.64
C CYS A 224 -13.66 -20.07 -12.34
N TYR A 225 -13.45 -21.16 -11.58
CA TYR A 225 -12.98 -22.45 -12.10
C TYR A 225 -14.10 -23.49 -12.26
N ASP A 226 -15.36 -23.10 -11.99
CA ASP A 226 -16.52 -23.95 -12.24
C ASP A 226 -16.87 -23.92 -13.73
N SER A 227 -16.96 -25.10 -14.35
CA SER A 227 -17.23 -25.25 -15.78
C SER A 227 -18.58 -24.70 -16.26
N GLN A 228 -19.55 -24.51 -15.35
CA GLN A 228 -20.89 -24.01 -15.66
C GLN A 228 -21.04 -22.52 -15.40
N ILE A 229 -20.19 -21.93 -14.55
CA ILE A 229 -20.27 -20.53 -14.13
C ILE A 229 -19.19 -19.71 -14.85
N GLY A 230 -17.93 -20.12 -14.68
CA GLY A 230 -16.78 -19.42 -15.24
C GLY A 230 -16.57 -18.01 -14.67
N ARG A 231 -15.47 -17.38 -15.10
CA ARG A 231 -14.97 -16.09 -14.60
C ARG A 231 -16.00 -14.97 -14.68
N LYS A 232 -16.68 -14.83 -15.82
CA LYS A 232 -17.62 -13.74 -16.09
C LYS A 232 -18.80 -13.76 -15.12
N GLN A 233 -19.49 -14.90 -15.01
CA GLN A 233 -20.65 -15.00 -14.13
C GLN A 233 -20.23 -14.95 -12.65
N ALA A 234 -19.08 -15.55 -12.29
CA ALA A 234 -18.55 -15.46 -10.93
C ALA A 234 -18.30 -14.00 -10.51
N MET A 235 -17.72 -13.19 -11.40
CA MET A 235 -17.49 -11.77 -11.13
C MET A 235 -18.80 -10.98 -11.05
N GLN A 236 -19.77 -11.29 -11.92
CA GLN A 236 -21.10 -10.69 -11.84
C GLN A 236 -21.76 -10.97 -10.49
N ASN A 237 -21.78 -12.23 -10.05
CA ASN A 237 -22.34 -12.63 -8.75
C ASN A 237 -21.67 -11.88 -7.59
N PHE A 238 -20.35 -11.69 -7.67
CA PHE A 238 -19.59 -10.95 -6.66
C PHE A 238 -19.96 -9.47 -6.64
N MET A 239 -20.03 -8.82 -7.81
CA MET A 239 -20.39 -7.40 -7.91
C MET A 239 -21.85 -7.15 -7.51
N ASP A 240 -22.78 -8.04 -7.87
CA ASP A 240 -24.18 -7.95 -7.47
C ASP A 240 -24.32 -7.99 -5.95
N TRP A 241 -23.55 -8.85 -5.27
CA TRP A 241 -23.51 -8.86 -3.81
C TRP A 241 -22.91 -7.58 -3.24
N LEU A 242 -21.74 -7.15 -3.74
CA LEU A 242 -21.02 -5.99 -3.23
C LEU A 242 -21.83 -4.69 -3.37
N LEU A 243 -22.62 -4.58 -4.44
CA LEU A 243 -23.46 -3.41 -4.76
C LEU A 243 -24.90 -3.53 -4.25
N SER A 244 -25.25 -4.64 -3.58
CA SER A 244 -26.59 -4.83 -3.03
C SER A 244 -26.88 -3.88 -1.86
N ASP A 245 -28.16 -3.56 -1.65
CA ASP A 245 -28.62 -2.74 -0.51
C ASP A 245 -28.20 -3.31 0.86
N GLU A 246 -28.00 -4.63 0.95
CA GLU A 246 -27.47 -5.28 2.15
C GLU A 246 -26.08 -4.73 2.52
N ILE A 247 -25.23 -4.50 1.53
CA ILE A 247 -23.84 -4.08 1.71
C ILE A 247 -23.69 -2.57 1.66
N THR A 248 -24.38 -1.91 0.74
CA THR A 248 -24.25 -0.46 0.52
C THR A 248 -25.13 0.36 1.46
N LYS A 249 -26.13 -0.26 2.10
CA LYS A 249 -27.15 0.39 2.93
C LYS A 249 -27.84 1.56 2.23
N GLY A 250 -28.05 1.44 0.91
CA GLY A 250 -28.67 2.47 0.07
C GLY A 250 -27.75 3.65 -0.28
N THR A 251 -26.44 3.51 -0.07
CA THR A 251 -25.42 4.50 -0.48
C THR A 251 -24.65 4.01 -1.72
N ASP A 252 -23.78 4.84 -2.28
CA ASP A 252 -22.85 4.40 -3.34
C ASP A 252 -21.60 3.69 -2.77
N ILE A 253 -21.46 3.60 -1.44
CA ILE A 253 -20.28 3.09 -0.76
C ILE A 253 -20.61 1.73 -0.14
N PRO A 254 -20.00 0.62 -0.59
CA PRO A 254 -20.08 -0.65 0.13
C PRO A 254 -19.56 -0.46 1.56
N PHE A 255 -20.15 -1.12 2.56
CA PHE A 255 -19.67 -1.02 3.95
C PHE A 255 -19.54 0.44 4.45
N PRO A 256 -20.59 1.27 4.36
CA PRO A 256 -20.47 2.71 4.63
C PRO A 256 -20.10 3.04 6.08
N GLU A 257 -20.45 2.17 7.04
CA GLU A 257 -20.07 2.32 8.46
C GLU A 257 -18.56 2.11 8.65
N GLU A 258 -17.99 1.09 8.01
CA GLU A 258 -16.56 0.85 7.97
C GLU A 258 -15.84 2.00 7.28
N ALA A 259 -16.30 2.43 6.10
CA ALA A 259 -15.73 3.56 5.36
C ALA A 259 -15.64 4.82 6.23
N LYS A 260 -16.72 5.14 6.96
CA LYS A 260 -16.73 6.26 7.91
C LYS A 260 -15.71 6.09 9.04
N THR A 261 -15.63 4.91 9.64
CA THR A 261 -14.69 4.64 10.74
C THR A 261 -13.23 4.73 10.26
N PHE A 262 -12.96 4.23 9.06
CA PHE A 262 -11.66 4.38 8.40
C PHE A 262 -11.33 5.84 8.13
N ALA A 263 -12.29 6.63 7.63
CA ALA A 263 -12.10 8.04 7.38
C ALA A 263 -11.71 8.80 8.65
N ASP A 264 -12.40 8.58 9.76
CA ASP A 264 -12.10 9.23 11.04
C ASP A 264 -10.65 8.96 11.50
N ILE A 265 -10.19 7.71 11.36
CA ILE A 265 -8.81 7.33 11.69
C ILE A 265 -7.82 7.95 10.69
N TYR A 266 -8.11 7.86 9.39
CA TYR A 266 -7.25 8.35 8.32
C TYR A 266 -7.01 9.85 8.42
N TRP A 267 -8.06 10.66 8.52
CA TRP A 267 -7.93 12.11 8.56
C TRP A 267 -7.28 12.62 9.84
N ARG A 268 -7.54 11.96 10.98
CA ARG A 268 -6.83 12.24 12.23
C ARG A 268 -5.33 11.96 12.11
N ASN A 269 -4.95 10.80 11.56
CA ASN A 269 -3.54 10.44 11.38
C ASN A 269 -2.86 11.31 10.32
N LYS A 270 -3.53 11.61 9.20
CA LYS A 270 -3.01 12.53 8.18
C LYS A 270 -2.66 13.90 8.76
N LYS A 271 -3.52 14.43 9.64
CA LYS A 271 -3.23 15.67 10.37
C LYS A 271 -2.00 15.51 11.26
N LEU A 272 -1.96 14.47 12.09
CA LEU A 272 -0.80 14.19 12.95
C LEU A 272 0.51 14.10 12.16
N TYR A 273 0.49 13.42 11.01
CA TYR A 273 1.66 13.25 10.15
C TYR A 273 2.10 14.56 9.51
N THR A 274 1.14 15.40 9.11
CA THR A 274 1.45 16.73 8.58
C THR A 274 2.12 17.59 9.66
N ASP A 275 1.55 17.63 10.86
CA ASP A 275 2.07 18.41 11.98
C ASP A 275 3.49 17.93 12.39
N GLU A 276 3.72 16.62 12.42
CA GLU A 276 5.02 16.02 12.73
C GLU A 276 6.08 16.28 11.65
N ALA A 277 5.71 16.22 10.37
CA ALA A 277 6.60 16.55 9.27
C ALA A 277 7.03 18.02 9.30
N GLU A 278 6.10 18.93 9.57
CA GLU A 278 6.37 20.36 9.72
C GLU A 278 7.29 20.64 10.93
N ALA A 279 7.01 20.01 12.07
CA ALA A 279 7.83 20.13 13.27
C ALA A 279 9.27 19.66 13.01
N PHE A 280 9.43 18.52 12.34
CA PHE A 280 10.74 17.99 11.98
C PHE A 280 11.50 18.92 11.03
N ALA A 281 10.85 19.43 9.98
CA ALA A 281 11.45 20.37 9.04
C ALA A 281 11.92 21.66 9.74
N LYS A 282 11.11 22.17 10.68
CA LYS A 282 11.47 23.35 11.50
C LYS A 282 12.67 23.08 12.40
N ALA A 283 12.73 21.91 13.04
CA ALA A 283 13.85 21.51 13.89
C ALA A 283 15.16 21.38 13.10
N GLN A 284 15.13 20.74 11.92
CA GLN A 284 16.30 20.65 11.04
C GLN A 284 16.79 22.03 10.59
N LYS A 285 15.88 22.94 10.22
CA LYS A 285 16.24 24.31 9.83
C LYS A 285 16.90 25.08 10.98
N ALA A 286 16.42 24.88 12.21
CA ALA A 286 17.01 25.50 13.39
C ALA A 286 18.40 24.95 13.73
N ALA A 287 18.61 23.63 13.60
CA ALA A 287 19.90 22.98 13.82
C ALA A 287 20.96 23.38 12.79
N ASN A 288 20.54 23.66 11.54
CA ASN A 288 21.42 24.09 10.46
C ASN A 288 21.58 25.62 10.37
N ALA A 289 20.96 26.39 11.26
CA ALA A 289 21.15 27.82 11.31
C ALA A 289 22.58 28.13 11.84
N PRO A 290 23.36 28.99 11.18
CA PRO A 290 24.71 29.31 11.62
C PRO A 290 24.66 29.92 13.03
N THR A 291 25.41 29.33 13.95
CA THR A 291 25.59 29.89 15.30
C THR A 291 26.12 31.30 15.15
N PRO A 292 25.49 32.33 15.78
CA PRO A 292 26.05 33.67 15.75
C PRO A 292 27.45 33.59 16.36
N SER A 293 28.47 33.93 15.55
CA SER A 293 29.85 33.98 16.02
C SER A 293 29.89 34.88 17.25
N PRO A 294 30.48 34.46 18.37
CA PRO A 294 30.67 35.35 19.50
C PRO A 294 31.47 36.54 18.99
N SER A 295 30.86 37.73 19.07
CA SER A 295 31.51 38.97 18.69
C SER A 295 32.84 39.02 19.40
N ALA A 296 33.93 39.11 18.64
CA ALA A 296 35.26 39.31 19.18
C ALA A 296 35.28 40.68 19.89
N THR A 297 34.99 40.68 21.19
CA THR A 297 35.25 41.82 22.06
C THR A 297 36.77 41.93 22.15
N GLN A 298 37.35 42.76 21.29
CA GLN A 298 38.76 43.12 21.39
C GLN A 298 38.98 43.75 22.78
N PRO A 299 39.91 43.22 23.61
CA PRO A 299 40.28 43.90 24.83
C PRO A 299 40.99 45.19 24.45
N LYS A 300 40.39 46.33 24.79
CA LYS A 300 41.08 47.63 24.79
C LYS A 300 42.21 47.55 25.81
N LEU A 301 43.43 47.40 25.33
CA LEU A 301 44.64 47.78 26.05
C LEU A 301 44.63 49.30 26.23
N GLN A 302 44.77 49.76 27.48
CA GLN A 302 45.41 51.04 27.88
C GLN A 302 45.22 51.30 29.38
N PRO A 303 46.10 52.09 30.02
CA PRO A 303 47.57 52.11 29.95
C PRO A 303 48.22 51.40 31.15
#